data_AF-A0AAD5NW16-F1
#
_entry.id   AF-A0AAD5NW16-F1
#
_cell.length_a   1.000
_cell.length_b   1.000
_cell.length_c   1.000
_cell.angle_alpha   90.00
_cell.angle_beta   90.00
_cell.angle_gamma   90.00
#
_symmetry.space_group_name_H-M   'P 1'
#
loop_
_entity.id
_entity.type
_entity.pdbx_description
1 polymer ?
#
loop_
_entity_poly.entity_id
_entity_poly.type
_entity_poly.pdbx_seq_one_letter_code
_entity_poly.pdbx_strand_id
1 'polypeptide(L)'
;MVETLFSINPALHVGSRINYSRPLLKCRGGGGSMRRVVVNMSLSHHHHHHHHNDHHNNQPYWAAINDQIQAHLKKVVTVKDPVSVFEPMHHLVFSSPQDTAPALCVAACDLVGGGGGGGGDQALAAAAALQVIHAASFTHEYLPLSDRPSLLPRPGPGPVGHHAFGPNVELLTGDGMVPFGLELVAKSDDPAQNSSNRILLVIVEITRAIGSLGLVDGQYSELQCSKLDGFDGNGSWHMELINNTCEKKEGGFHACAAACGAILGGGSEEEIEKLRRFGLYVGMIRGTLRRYSPEKRSKRVEELRNLALKELEGFDEANVKAISSFVEGNLSYG
;
A
#
# COMPACT_ATOMS: atom_id res chain seq x y z
N MET A 1 14.74 -26.70 37.92
CA MET A 1 13.49 -26.97 38.69
C MET A 1 12.64 -25.72 38.55
N VAL A 2 11.56 -25.68 37.77
CA VAL A 2 10.57 -26.71 37.48
C VAL A 2 10.13 -26.58 36.02
N GLU A 3 10.18 -27.70 35.30
CA GLU A 3 9.51 -27.91 34.01
C GLU A 3 8.00 -27.97 34.23
N THR A 4 7.20 -27.45 33.29
CA THR A 4 5.87 -28.00 33.07
C THR A 4 5.52 -27.93 31.58
N LEU A 5 5.82 -29.04 30.90
CA LEU A 5 5.14 -29.49 29.69
C LEU A 5 3.71 -29.90 30.05
N PHE A 6 2.74 -29.53 29.21
CA PHE A 6 1.62 -30.38 28.75
C PHE A 6 0.90 -29.57 27.64
N SER A 7 0.31 -30.12 26.59
CA SER A 7 0.41 -31.35 25.80
C SER A 7 -0.69 -31.18 24.75
N ILE A 8 -0.38 -31.44 23.49
CA ILE A 8 -1.32 -31.34 22.36
C ILE A 8 -2.26 -32.54 22.41
N ASN A 9 -3.57 -32.31 22.30
CA ASN A 9 -4.55 -33.38 22.14
C ASN A 9 -5.17 -33.32 20.73
N PRO A 10 -4.86 -34.28 19.83
CA PRO A 10 -5.48 -34.38 18.52
C PRO A 10 -6.55 -35.46 18.54
N ALA A 11 -7.83 -35.09 18.37
CA ALA A 11 -8.89 -35.90 17.75
C ALA A 11 -10.26 -35.32 18.09
N LEU A 12 -10.97 -34.82 17.08
CA LEU A 12 -12.42 -35.02 16.97
C LEU A 12 -12.77 -34.97 15.49
N HIS A 13 -13.22 -36.11 15.01
CA HIS A 13 -13.51 -36.42 13.62
C HIS A 13 -15.04 -36.42 13.44
N VAL A 14 -15.48 -36.02 12.25
CA VAL A 14 -16.76 -36.35 11.59
C VAL A 14 -17.98 -35.46 11.92
N GLY A 15 -18.41 -34.73 10.88
CA GLY A 15 -19.77 -34.93 10.37
C GLY A 15 -20.74 -33.76 10.46
N SER A 16 -20.74 -32.89 9.45
CA SER A 16 -21.98 -32.26 8.98
C SER A 16 -21.82 -31.68 7.58
N ARG A 17 -22.35 -32.41 6.59
CA ARG A 17 -22.57 -31.93 5.23
C ARG A 17 -23.68 -30.87 5.26
N ILE A 18 -23.38 -29.65 4.82
CA ILE A 18 -24.41 -28.64 4.57
C ILE A 18 -24.76 -28.70 3.07
N ASN A 19 -25.92 -29.28 2.78
CA ASN A 19 -26.54 -29.28 1.46
C ASN A 19 -27.17 -27.91 1.18
N TYR A 20 -26.73 -27.21 0.14
CA TYR A 20 -27.48 -26.09 -0.42
C TYR A 20 -28.42 -26.58 -1.52
N SER A 21 -29.70 -26.68 -1.18
CA SER A 21 -30.80 -26.95 -2.09
C SER A 21 -31.13 -25.69 -2.92
N ARG A 22 -30.99 -25.75 -4.25
CA ARG A 22 -31.51 -24.73 -5.17
C ARG A 22 -33.03 -24.89 -5.33
N PRO A 23 -33.83 -23.80 -5.34
CA PRO A 23 -35.21 -23.86 -5.78
C PRO A 23 -35.30 -23.93 -7.31
N LEU A 24 -35.95 -24.97 -7.81
CA LEU A 24 -36.41 -25.09 -9.20
C LEU A 24 -37.69 -24.27 -9.37
N LEU A 25 -37.62 -23.16 -10.10
CA LEU A 25 -38.82 -22.50 -10.64
C LEU A 25 -39.16 -23.08 -12.01
N LYS A 26 -40.31 -23.73 -12.07
CA LYS A 26 -40.91 -24.35 -13.24
C LYS A 26 -42.11 -23.48 -13.64
N CYS A 27 -42.00 -22.72 -14.73
CA CYS A 27 -43.14 -22.07 -15.38
C CYS A 27 -43.26 -22.57 -16.82
N ARG A 28 -44.45 -23.10 -17.13
CA ARG A 28 -44.89 -23.61 -18.44
C ARG A 28 -45.52 -22.46 -19.24
N GLY A 29 -45.28 -22.43 -20.56
CA GLY A 29 -46.33 -22.08 -21.54
C GLY A 29 -46.07 -20.89 -22.49
N GLY A 30 -46.15 -21.17 -23.80
CA GLY A 30 -46.30 -20.20 -24.91
C GLY A 30 -44.97 -19.86 -25.60
N GLY A 31 -44.63 -20.25 -26.83
CA GLY A 31 -45.48 -20.37 -28.03
C GLY A 31 -45.34 -19.10 -28.87
N GLY A 32 -44.24 -18.95 -29.61
CA GLY A 32 -44.02 -17.79 -30.49
C GLY A 32 -42.70 -17.86 -31.25
N SER A 33 -42.79 -18.15 -32.55
CA SER A 33 -41.68 -18.20 -33.49
C SER A 33 -41.16 -16.79 -33.81
N MET A 34 -39.85 -16.56 -33.68
CA MET A 34 -39.23 -15.37 -34.27
C MET A 34 -37.85 -15.73 -34.84
N ARG A 35 -37.76 -15.67 -36.16
CA ARG A 35 -36.54 -15.88 -36.96
C ARG A 35 -35.53 -14.79 -36.62
N ARG A 36 -34.31 -15.16 -36.20
CA ARG A 36 -33.19 -14.23 -36.05
C ARG A 36 -32.32 -14.30 -37.30
N VAL A 37 -32.30 -13.20 -38.05
CA VAL A 37 -31.42 -12.96 -39.20
C VAL A 37 -30.00 -12.78 -38.67
N VAL A 38 -29.09 -13.65 -39.09
CA VAL A 38 -27.65 -13.52 -38.84
C VAL A 38 -27.08 -12.65 -39.95
N VAL A 39 -26.63 -11.44 -39.62
CA VAL A 39 -25.83 -10.61 -40.53
C VAL A 39 -24.37 -10.82 -40.15
N ASN A 40 -23.65 -11.58 -40.98
CA ASN A 40 -22.19 -11.65 -40.94
C ASN A 40 -21.64 -10.34 -41.53
N MET A 41 -20.91 -9.57 -40.72
CA MET A 41 -20.03 -8.52 -41.21
C MET A 41 -18.59 -8.90 -40.90
N SER A 42 -17.91 -9.42 -41.92
CA SER A 42 -16.47 -9.57 -41.98
C SER A 42 -15.83 -8.20 -42.26
N LEU A 43 -14.96 -7.75 -41.36
CA LEU A 43 -14.05 -6.62 -41.59
C LEU A 43 -12.63 -7.07 -41.26
N SER A 44 -11.90 -7.42 -42.31
CA SER A 44 -10.45 -7.59 -42.33
C SER A 44 -9.80 -6.22 -42.46
N HIS A 45 -8.94 -5.77 -41.53
CA HIS A 45 -8.02 -4.65 -41.77
C HIS A 45 -6.63 -4.91 -41.15
N HIS A 46 -5.63 -4.45 -41.89
CA HIS A 46 -4.21 -4.79 -41.87
C HIS A 46 -3.45 -4.47 -40.57
N HIS A 47 -2.44 -5.30 -40.29
CA HIS A 47 -1.33 -5.00 -39.38
C HIS A 47 -0.49 -3.84 -39.91
N HIS A 48 -0.44 -2.74 -39.15
CA HIS A 48 0.65 -1.79 -39.22
C HIS A 48 1.41 -1.81 -37.89
N HIS A 49 2.61 -2.37 -37.92
CA HIS A 49 3.63 -2.16 -36.89
C HIS A 49 4.09 -0.70 -36.95
N HIS A 50 3.67 0.10 -35.98
CA HIS A 50 4.34 1.35 -35.65
C HIS A 50 5.18 1.12 -34.40
N HIS A 51 6.50 1.03 -34.58
CA HIS A 51 7.46 1.29 -33.52
C HIS A 51 7.35 2.78 -33.17
N HIS A 52 6.66 3.11 -32.08
CA HIS A 52 6.74 4.43 -31.46
C HIS A 52 7.80 4.42 -30.37
N ASN A 53 8.75 5.32 -30.55
CA ASN A 53 9.88 5.59 -29.68
C ASN A 53 9.41 6.53 -28.57
N ASP A 54 8.83 6.01 -27.48
CA ASP A 54 8.28 6.83 -26.39
C ASP A 54 9.33 7.12 -25.32
N HIS A 55 10.11 8.17 -25.55
CA HIS A 55 10.61 9.02 -24.47
C HIS A 55 9.59 10.14 -24.27
N HIS A 56 8.60 9.96 -23.39
CA HIS A 56 7.96 11.01 -22.57
C HIS A 56 6.74 10.47 -21.79
N ASN A 57 6.79 10.67 -20.47
CA ASN A 57 5.67 10.65 -19.50
C ASN A 57 5.11 9.27 -19.09
N ASN A 58 5.61 8.72 -17.96
CA ASN A 58 5.02 7.57 -17.25
C ASN A 58 3.89 7.96 -16.28
N GLN A 59 3.47 9.23 -16.24
CA GLN A 59 2.22 9.66 -15.59
C GLN A 59 1.00 8.75 -15.85
N PRO A 60 0.73 8.24 -17.09
CA PRO A 60 -0.39 7.34 -17.33
C PRO A 60 -0.25 5.98 -16.62
N TYR A 61 0.97 5.47 -16.38
CA TYR A 61 1.18 4.18 -15.69
C TYR A 61 0.81 4.28 -14.21
N TRP A 62 1.37 5.26 -13.51
CA TRP A 62 1.13 5.44 -12.08
C TRP A 62 -0.30 5.90 -11.78
N ALA A 63 -0.86 6.78 -12.64
CA ALA A 63 -2.26 7.15 -12.54
C ALA A 63 -3.18 5.92 -12.70
N ALA A 64 -2.90 5.05 -13.67
CA ALA A 64 -3.69 3.83 -13.86
C ALA A 64 -3.60 2.87 -12.66
N ILE A 65 -2.42 2.67 -12.07
CA ILE A 65 -2.29 1.86 -10.84
C ILE A 65 -3.07 2.48 -9.68
N ASN A 66 -2.95 3.79 -9.48
CA ASN A 66 -3.68 4.49 -8.44
C ASN A 66 -5.20 4.39 -8.65
N ASP A 67 -5.69 4.51 -9.88
CA ASP A 67 -7.10 4.34 -10.20
C ASP A 67 -7.59 2.92 -9.88
N GLN A 68 -6.78 1.90 -10.15
CA GLN A 68 -7.09 0.52 -9.78
C GLN A 68 -7.16 0.35 -8.26
N ILE A 69 -6.20 0.89 -7.50
CA ILE A 69 -6.19 0.85 -6.04
C ILE A 69 -7.42 1.58 -5.48
N GLN A 70 -7.74 2.76 -6.00
CA GLN A 70 -8.93 3.52 -5.59
C GLN A 70 -10.23 2.78 -5.92
N ALA A 71 -10.31 2.14 -7.08
CA ALA A 71 -11.44 1.31 -7.45
C ALA A 71 -11.58 0.08 -6.52
N HIS A 72 -10.46 -0.53 -6.11
CA HIS A 72 -10.47 -1.62 -5.14
C HIS A 72 -10.91 -1.15 -3.75
N LEU A 73 -10.35 -0.03 -3.25
CA LEU A 73 -10.73 0.59 -1.98
C LEU A 73 -12.23 0.90 -1.93
N LYS A 74 -12.81 1.48 -2.98
CA LYS A 74 -14.26 1.75 -3.06
C LYS A 74 -15.13 0.50 -2.96
N LYS A 75 -14.62 -0.66 -3.37
CA LYS A 75 -15.33 -1.95 -3.26
C LYS A 75 -15.25 -2.54 -1.86
N VAL A 76 -14.13 -2.35 -1.15
CA VAL A 76 -13.88 -3.03 0.13
C VAL A 76 -14.18 -2.15 1.35
N VAL A 77 -13.99 -0.83 1.25
CA VAL A 77 -14.30 0.15 2.29
C VAL A 77 -15.70 0.71 2.03
N THR A 78 -16.73 -0.04 2.39
CA THR A 78 -18.14 0.35 2.15
C THR A 78 -18.83 0.77 3.44
N VAL A 79 -19.64 1.83 3.37
CA VAL A 79 -20.54 2.21 4.48
C VAL A 79 -21.67 1.19 4.60
N LYS A 80 -21.83 0.62 5.81
CA LYS A 80 -22.87 -0.36 6.16
C LYS A 80 -23.22 -0.24 7.64
N ASP A 81 -24.19 -1.02 8.11
CA ASP A 81 -24.55 -1.03 9.53
C ASP A 81 -23.50 -1.75 10.41
N PRO A 82 -23.21 -1.23 11.63
CA PRO A 82 -23.68 0.05 12.15
C PRO A 82 -22.95 1.25 11.50
N VAL A 83 -23.70 2.22 10.97
CA VAL A 83 -23.17 3.38 10.24
C VAL A 83 -22.14 4.15 11.06
N SER A 84 -22.35 4.27 12.38
CA SER A 84 -21.44 4.96 13.30
C SER A 84 -20.02 4.36 13.37
N VAL A 85 -19.81 3.15 12.83
CA VAL A 85 -18.49 2.49 12.74
C VAL A 85 -17.93 2.60 11.33
N PHE A 86 -18.76 2.34 10.31
CA PHE A 86 -18.28 2.25 8.92
C PHE A 86 -18.18 3.60 8.20
N GLU A 87 -19.00 4.59 8.56
CA GLU A 87 -18.91 5.93 7.98
C GLU A 87 -17.59 6.63 8.34
N PRO A 88 -17.13 6.65 9.63
CA PRO A 88 -15.83 7.21 9.96
C PRO A 88 -14.67 6.53 9.23
N MET A 89 -14.68 5.20 9.14
CA MET A 89 -13.64 4.44 8.44
C MET A 89 -13.59 4.83 6.96
N HIS A 90 -14.74 4.84 6.29
CA HIS A 90 -14.84 5.27 4.90
C HIS A 90 -14.31 6.69 4.72
N HIS A 91 -14.81 7.64 5.50
CA HIS A 91 -14.41 9.04 5.40
C HIS A 91 -12.90 9.22 5.61
N LEU A 92 -12.32 8.62 6.65
CA LEU A 92 -10.91 8.79 7.00
C LEU A 92 -9.97 8.13 5.98
N VAL A 93 -10.35 6.97 5.41
CA VAL A 93 -9.58 6.35 4.31
C VAL A 93 -9.52 7.27 3.09
N PHE A 94 -10.67 7.79 2.64
CA PHE A 94 -10.74 8.60 1.40
C PHE A 94 -10.37 10.08 1.59
N SER A 95 -10.25 10.57 2.81
CA SER A 95 -9.73 11.91 3.13
C SER A 95 -8.25 11.93 3.51
N SER A 96 -7.61 10.76 3.61
CA SER A 96 -6.16 10.67 3.79
C SER A 96 -5.42 11.02 2.48
N PRO A 97 -4.23 11.63 2.55
CA PRO A 97 -3.37 11.79 1.39
C PRO A 97 -3.07 10.43 0.75
N GLN A 98 -2.95 10.42 -0.57
CA GLN A 98 -2.42 9.25 -1.27
C GLN A 98 -0.92 9.14 -0.98
N ASP A 99 -0.50 7.98 -0.49
CA ASP A 99 0.91 7.66 -0.42
C ASP A 99 1.34 6.89 -1.67
N THR A 100 2.61 6.91 -1.98
CA THR A 100 3.15 6.28 -3.18
C THR A 100 3.61 4.84 -2.95
N ALA A 101 3.72 4.40 -1.68
CA ALA A 101 4.05 3.02 -1.33
C ALA A 101 3.03 2.00 -1.86
N PRO A 102 1.69 2.20 -1.78
CA PRO A 102 0.71 1.31 -2.41
C PRO A 102 0.95 1.05 -3.90
N ALA A 103 1.21 2.09 -4.68
CA ALA A 103 1.49 1.94 -6.10
C ALA A 103 2.81 1.21 -6.36
N LEU A 104 3.82 1.45 -5.52
CA LEU A 104 5.09 0.75 -5.57
C LEU A 104 4.94 -0.77 -5.31
N CYS A 105 4.00 -1.17 -4.46
CA CYS A 105 3.67 -2.58 -4.23
C CYS A 105 3.18 -3.27 -5.52
N VAL A 106 2.24 -2.64 -6.23
CA VAL A 106 1.74 -3.17 -7.50
C VAL A 106 2.85 -3.23 -8.55
N ALA A 107 3.61 -2.14 -8.70
CA ALA A 107 4.70 -2.09 -9.67
C ALA A 107 5.79 -3.13 -9.40
N ALA A 108 6.17 -3.34 -8.13
CA ALA A 108 7.14 -4.36 -7.76
C ALA A 108 6.65 -5.79 -8.06
N CYS A 109 5.35 -6.04 -7.92
CA CYS A 109 4.73 -7.31 -8.33
C CYS A 109 4.82 -7.51 -9.86
N ASP A 110 4.49 -6.47 -10.63
CA ASP A 110 4.57 -6.52 -12.09
C ASP A 110 6.01 -6.75 -12.57
N LEU A 111 6.99 -6.09 -11.94
CA LEU A 111 8.40 -6.16 -12.31
C LEU A 111 8.97 -7.59 -12.23
N VAL A 112 8.55 -8.38 -11.24
CA VAL A 112 9.01 -9.77 -11.05
C VAL A 112 8.11 -10.80 -11.75
N GLY A 113 7.16 -10.35 -12.58
CA GLY A 113 6.34 -11.23 -13.42
C GLY A 113 4.95 -11.60 -12.89
N GLY A 114 4.48 -10.95 -11.81
CA GLY A 114 3.20 -11.27 -11.15
C GLY A 114 1.93 -11.00 -11.96
N GLY A 115 2.00 -10.16 -13.01
CA GLY A 115 0.84 -9.77 -13.83
C GLY A 115 0.20 -10.90 -14.63
N GLY A 116 0.91 -12.01 -14.87
CA GLY A 116 0.42 -13.15 -15.66
C GLY A 116 -0.17 -14.32 -14.86
N GLY A 117 0.01 -14.34 -13.53
CA GLY A 117 -0.21 -15.53 -12.69
C GLY A 117 -1.13 -15.36 -11.48
N GLY A 118 -1.99 -14.33 -11.47
CA GLY A 118 -2.91 -14.02 -10.35
C GLY A 118 -2.29 -13.19 -9.21
N GLY A 119 -0.97 -12.98 -9.24
CA GLY A 119 -0.26 -12.10 -8.29
C GLY A 119 -0.72 -10.63 -8.35
N GLY A 120 -1.25 -10.17 -9.50
CA GLY A 120 -1.80 -8.82 -9.66
C GLY A 120 -2.97 -8.51 -8.72
N ASP A 121 -3.95 -9.42 -8.60
CA ASP A 121 -5.10 -9.20 -7.70
C ASP A 121 -4.67 -9.20 -6.22
N GLN A 122 -3.70 -10.06 -5.87
CA GLN A 122 -3.15 -10.12 -4.51
C GLN A 122 -2.34 -8.88 -4.17
N ALA A 123 -1.53 -8.39 -5.12
CA ALA A 123 -0.78 -7.14 -4.97
C ALA A 123 -1.72 -5.93 -4.88
N LEU A 124 -2.85 -5.94 -5.60
CA LEU A 124 -3.87 -4.91 -5.48
C LEU A 124 -4.53 -4.90 -4.09
N ALA A 125 -4.83 -6.07 -3.54
CA ALA A 125 -5.33 -6.20 -2.17
C ALA A 125 -4.30 -5.72 -1.12
N ALA A 126 -3.03 -6.08 -1.31
CA ALA A 126 -1.94 -5.61 -0.45
C ALA A 126 -1.71 -4.08 -0.55
N ALA A 127 -1.78 -3.52 -1.75
CA ALA A 127 -1.70 -2.07 -1.97
C ALA A 127 -2.87 -1.34 -1.30
N ALA A 128 -4.09 -1.86 -1.42
CA ALA A 128 -5.25 -1.32 -0.71
C ALA A 128 -5.08 -1.39 0.82
N ALA A 129 -4.58 -2.51 1.34
CA ALA A 129 -4.25 -2.66 2.76
C ALA A 129 -3.21 -1.62 3.23
N LEU A 130 -2.14 -1.41 2.46
CA LEU A 130 -1.13 -0.40 2.74
C LEU A 130 -1.74 1.02 2.76
N GLN A 131 -2.62 1.37 1.82
CA GLN A 131 -3.28 2.69 1.84
C GLN A 131 -4.20 2.86 3.06
N VAL A 132 -4.93 1.82 3.47
CA VAL A 132 -5.76 1.84 4.70
C VAL A 132 -4.89 2.04 5.94
N ILE A 133 -3.77 1.32 6.03
CA ILE A 133 -2.82 1.45 7.15
C ILE A 133 -2.16 2.82 7.16
N HIS A 134 -1.82 3.36 5.99
CA HIS A 134 -1.34 4.74 5.85
C HIS A 134 -2.38 5.74 6.38
N ALA A 135 -3.65 5.57 6.02
CA ALA A 135 -4.74 6.41 6.50
C ALA A 135 -4.91 6.32 8.03
N ALA A 136 -4.72 5.14 8.62
CA ALA A 136 -4.74 4.93 10.07
C ALA A 136 -3.62 5.71 10.75
N SER A 137 -2.38 5.53 10.27
CA SER A 137 -1.19 6.21 10.78
C SER A 137 -1.31 7.73 10.66
N PHE A 138 -1.80 8.23 9.52
CA PHE A 138 -2.08 9.64 9.29
C PHE A 138 -3.15 10.15 10.25
N THR A 139 -4.27 9.43 10.44
CA THR A 139 -5.32 9.82 11.39
C THR A 139 -4.77 9.99 12.80
N HIS A 140 -4.02 9.01 13.29
CA HIS A 140 -3.43 9.03 14.64
C HIS A 140 -2.34 10.12 14.78
N GLU A 141 -1.63 10.43 13.71
CA GLU A 141 -0.62 11.47 13.70
C GLU A 141 -1.19 12.86 13.98
N TYR A 142 -2.43 13.15 13.59
CA TYR A 142 -3.01 14.47 13.80
C TYR A 142 -3.97 14.55 14.99
N LEU A 143 -4.14 13.47 15.76
CA LEU A 143 -5.00 13.51 16.95
C LEU A 143 -4.54 14.61 17.93
N PRO A 144 -5.47 15.43 18.47
CA PRO A 144 -5.16 16.45 19.46
C PRO A 144 -4.95 15.79 20.84
N LEU A 145 -3.80 15.14 20.99
CA LEU A 145 -3.33 14.59 22.26
C LEU A 145 -2.59 15.69 23.04
N SER A 146 -2.64 15.63 24.37
CA SER A 146 -2.18 16.68 25.31
C SER A 146 -0.75 17.18 25.10
N ASP A 147 0.11 16.38 24.45
CA ASP A 147 1.56 16.61 24.37
C ASP A 147 2.03 17.10 23.00
N ARG A 148 1.12 17.31 22.04
CA ARG A 148 1.45 17.92 20.74
C ARG A 148 1.18 19.43 20.79
N PRO A 149 2.13 20.30 20.38
CA PRO A 149 1.82 21.71 20.20
C PRO A 149 0.65 21.81 19.22
N SER A 150 -0.40 22.50 19.64
CA SER A 150 -1.77 22.51 19.11
C SER A 150 -1.95 23.05 17.67
N LEU A 151 -0.89 23.08 16.88
CA LEU A 151 -0.79 23.87 15.64
C LEU A 151 0.04 23.21 14.53
N LEU A 152 0.17 21.88 14.46
CA LEU A 152 0.64 21.28 13.20
C LEU A 152 -0.56 21.10 12.25
N PRO A 153 -0.64 21.86 11.15
CA PRO A 153 -1.74 21.75 10.20
C PRO A 153 -1.76 20.34 9.60
N ARG A 154 -2.93 19.69 9.59
CA ARG A 154 -3.17 18.50 8.76
C ARG A 154 -3.00 18.91 7.29
N PRO A 155 -2.06 18.33 6.51
CA PRO A 155 -1.92 18.63 5.09
C PRO A 155 -3.14 18.09 4.33
N GLY A 156 -3.82 18.95 3.57
CA GLY A 156 -4.96 18.55 2.74
C GLY A 156 -5.94 19.70 2.46
N PRO A 157 -6.83 19.57 1.46
CA PRO A 157 -7.84 20.57 1.16
C PRO A 157 -8.93 20.60 2.24
N GLY A 158 -8.92 21.66 3.05
CA GLY A 158 -9.89 21.96 4.10
C GLY A 158 -9.33 23.06 5.02
N PRO A 159 -10.16 23.79 5.79
CA PRO A 159 -9.64 24.73 6.78
C PRO A 159 -8.73 23.96 7.75
N VAL A 160 -7.55 24.53 7.99
CA VAL A 160 -6.50 24.00 8.87
C VAL A 160 -7.11 23.41 10.15
N GLY A 161 -6.91 22.11 10.39
CA GLY A 161 -7.35 21.46 11.64
C GLY A 161 -8.80 20.96 11.67
N HIS A 162 -9.47 20.78 10.53
CA HIS A 162 -10.81 20.19 10.53
C HIS A 162 -10.76 18.67 10.77
N HIS A 163 -10.98 18.28 12.01
CA HIS A 163 -11.32 16.90 12.39
C HIS A 163 -12.78 16.64 12.05
N ALA A 164 -13.05 15.69 11.14
CA ALA A 164 -14.41 15.36 10.72
C ALA A 164 -15.19 14.63 11.85
N PHE A 165 -14.46 13.98 12.76
CA PHE A 165 -15.02 13.28 13.90
C PHE A 165 -14.30 13.66 15.18
N GLY A 166 -14.94 13.41 16.34
CA GLY A 166 -14.29 13.63 17.63
C GLY A 166 -13.05 12.74 17.83
N PRO A 167 -12.06 13.14 18.66
CA PRO A 167 -10.81 12.40 18.82
C PRO A 167 -10.97 10.92 19.21
N ASN A 168 -11.98 10.60 20.02
CA ASN A 168 -12.28 9.21 20.38
C ASN A 168 -12.71 8.36 19.18
N VAL A 169 -13.49 8.94 18.27
CA VAL A 169 -13.94 8.25 17.06
C VAL A 169 -12.76 8.07 16.11
N GLU A 170 -11.95 9.10 15.89
CA GLU A 170 -10.77 9.03 15.02
C GLU A 170 -9.73 8.02 15.55
N LEU A 171 -9.48 8.01 16.86
CA LEU A 171 -8.61 7.03 17.52
C LEU A 171 -9.11 5.60 17.27
N LEU A 172 -10.34 5.29 17.67
CA LEU A 172 -10.92 3.96 17.52
C LEU A 172 -11.05 3.53 16.06
N THR A 173 -11.31 4.47 15.16
CA THR A 173 -11.40 4.17 13.73
C THR A 173 -10.02 3.80 13.17
N GLY A 174 -8.96 4.54 13.51
CA GLY A 174 -7.60 4.18 13.14
C GLY A 174 -7.19 2.81 13.70
N ASP A 175 -7.56 2.50 14.95
CA ASP A 175 -7.35 1.18 15.57
C ASP A 175 -8.05 0.05 14.80
N GLY A 176 -9.20 0.33 14.17
CA GLY A 176 -9.93 -0.61 13.32
C GLY A 176 -9.38 -0.73 11.89
N MET A 177 -8.71 0.30 11.38
CA MET A 177 -8.14 0.29 10.02
C MET A 177 -6.94 -0.65 9.88
N VAL A 178 -6.04 -0.69 10.86
CA VAL A 178 -4.87 -1.58 10.84
C VAL A 178 -5.25 -3.05 10.71
N PRO A 179 -6.10 -3.64 11.59
CA PRO A 179 -6.53 -5.02 11.44
C PRO A 179 -7.35 -5.25 10.17
N PHE A 180 -8.14 -4.26 9.73
CA PHE A 180 -8.87 -4.37 8.47
C PHE A 180 -7.93 -4.47 7.25
N GLY A 181 -6.83 -3.71 7.23
CA GLY A 181 -5.79 -3.86 6.21
C GLY A 181 -5.20 -5.28 6.17
N LEU A 182 -4.88 -5.84 7.34
CA LEU A 182 -4.38 -7.23 7.44
C LEU A 182 -5.44 -8.25 6.99
N GLU A 183 -6.73 -7.99 7.28
CA GLU A 183 -7.85 -8.81 6.82
C GLU A 183 -7.96 -8.81 5.29
N LEU A 184 -7.75 -7.65 4.63
CA LEU A 184 -7.74 -7.57 3.16
C LEU A 184 -6.65 -8.45 2.54
N VAL A 185 -5.46 -8.44 3.12
CA VAL A 185 -4.35 -9.30 2.69
C VAL A 185 -4.67 -10.77 2.94
N ALA A 186 -5.17 -11.12 4.12
CA ALA A 186 -5.51 -12.51 4.44
C ALA A 186 -6.62 -13.07 3.53
N LYS A 187 -7.61 -12.24 3.17
CA LYS A 187 -8.73 -12.62 2.29
C LYS A 187 -8.36 -12.74 0.82
N SER A 188 -7.21 -12.21 0.40
CA SER A 188 -6.73 -12.38 -0.98
C SER A 188 -6.00 -13.71 -1.20
N ASP A 189 -5.86 -14.55 -0.15
CA ASP A 189 -5.32 -15.89 -0.30
C ASP A 189 -6.18 -16.74 -1.24
N ASP A 190 -5.54 -17.31 -2.24
CA ASP A 190 -6.12 -18.30 -3.12
C ASP A 190 -5.30 -19.60 -3.00
N PRO A 191 -5.77 -20.58 -2.20
CA PRO A 191 -5.11 -21.85 -2.05
C PRO A 191 -4.88 -22.59 -3.38
N ALA A 192 -5.68 -22.33 -4.41
CA ALA A 192 -5.49 -22.93 -5.74
C ALA A 192 -4.22 -22.41 -6.44
N GLN A 193 -3.70 -21.24 -6.02
CA GLN A 193 -2.47 -20.63 -6.53
C GLN A 193 -1.25 -20.85 -5.61
N ASN A 194 -1.38 -21.66 -4.56
CA ASN A 194 -0.35 -21.89 -3.54
C ASN A 194 0.17 -20.58 -2.91
N SER A 195 -0.69 -19.56 -2.76
CA SER A 195 -0.28 -18.24 -2.28
C SER A 195 -0.14 -18.12 -0.77
N SER A 196 -0.63 -19.08 0.03
CA SER A 196 -0.77 -18.91 1.48
C SER A 196 0.54 -18.57 2.19
N ASN A 197 1.68 -19.12 1.73
CA ASN A 197 2.99 -18.76 2.27
C ASN A 197 3.38 -17.32 1.94
N ARG A 198 3.13 -16.87 0.70
CA ARG A 198 3.40 -15.48 0.27
C ARG A 198 2.53 -14.49 1.06
N ILE A 199 1.24 -14.80 1.24
CA ILE A 199 0.31 -13.99 2.05
C ILE A 199 0.79 -13.88 3.49
N LEU A 200 1.24 -14.99 4.11
CA LEU A 200 1.81 -14.96 5.46
C LEU A 200 3.06 -14.08 5.53
N LEU A 201 3.98 -14.21 4.57
CA LEU A 201 5.18 -13.39 4.51
C LEU A 201 4.84 -11.89 4.38
N VAL A 202 3.87 -11.53 3.53
CA VAL A 202 3.38 -10.15 3.38
C VAL A 202 2.80 -9.61 4.70
N ILE A 203 2.00 -10.40 5.41
CA ILE A 203 1.46 -9.98 6.73
C ILE A 203 2.61 -9.74 7.72
N VAL A 204 3.61 -10.62 7.75
CA VAL A 204 4.80 -10.45 8.61
C VAL A 204 5.58 -9.19 8.23
N GLU A 205 5.76 -8.93 6.94
CA GLU A 205 6.42 -7.72 6.44
C GLU A 205 5.70 -6.45 6.87
N ILE A 206 4.39 -6.38 6.63
CA ILE A 206 3.56 -5.23 7.00
C ILE A 206 3.62 -5.00 8.51
N THR A 207 3.36 -6.03 9.31
CA THR A 207 3.32 -5.90 10.79
C THR A 207 4.66 -5.49 11.39
N ARG A 208 5.79 -5.96 10.84
CA ARG A 208 7.12 -5.48 11.25
C ARG A 208 7.37 -4.04 10.86
N ALA A 209 7.02 -3.66 9.63
CA ALA A 209 7.24 -2.32 9.11
C ALA A 209 6.42 -1.26 9.85
N ILE A 210 5.22 -1.60 10.32
CA ILE A 210 4.35 -0.66 11.05
C ILE A 210 4.54 -0.71 12.57
N GLY A 211 5.23 -1.73 13.07
CA GLY A 211 5.40 -1.97 14.50
C GLY A 211 6.41 -1.05 15.19
N SER A 212 6.77 -1.40 16.42
CA SER A 212 7.60 -0.61 17.33
C SER A 212 9.03 -0.33 16.84
N LEU A 213 9.57 -1.13 15.92
CA LEU A 213 10.91 -0.94 15.34
C LEU A 213 10.88 -0.29 13.94
N GLY A 214 9.68 0.01 13.44
CA GLY A 214 9.43 0.61 12.13
C GLY A 214 8.70 1.95 12.28
N LEU A 215 7.52 2.07 11.67
CA LEU A 215 6.74 3.29 11.57
C LEU A 215 6.54 4.01 12.92
N VAL A 216 6.26 3.26 13.99
CA VAL A 216 6.05 3.84 15.33
C VAL A 216 7.33 4.50 15.86
N ASP A 217 8.50 3.90 15.65
CA ASP A 217 9.79 4.51 16.03
C ASP A 217 10.06 5.79 15.22
N GLY A 218 9.74 5.77 13.93
CA GLY A 218 9.84 6.95 13.06
C GLY A 218 8.94 8.08 13.54
N GLN A 219 7.68 7.80 13.86
CA GLN A 219 6.74 8.79 14.40
C GLN A 219 7.17 9.28 15.80
N TYR A 220 7.70 8.40 16.64
CA TYR A 220 8.23 8.80 17.94
C TYR A 220 9.44 9.73 17.80
N SER A 221 10.37 9.42 16.89
CA SER A 221 11.53 10.26 16.58
C SER A 221 11.13 11.64 16.07
N GLU A 222 10.09 11.70 15.22
CA GLU A 222 9.55 12.97 14.72
C GLU A 222 8.98 13.84 15.85
N LEU A 223 8.25 13.24 16.80
CA LEU A 223 7.75 13.95 17.98
C LEU A 223 8.88 14.54 18.84
N GLN A 224 10.01 13.82 18.97
CA GLN A 224 11.18 14.35 19.67
C GLN A 224 11.83 15.50 18.89
N CYS A 225 11.84 15.42 17.56
CA CYS A 225 12.35 16.46 16.69
C CYS A 225 11.60 17.79 16.88
N SER A 226 10.25 17.76 16.87
CA SER A 226 9.42 18.97 17.05
C SER A 226 9.54 19.63 18.42
N LYS A 227 9.95 18.88 19.47
CA LYS A 227 10.23 19.46 20.80
C LYS A 227 11.53 20.27 20.82
N LEU A 228 12.41 20.07 19.82
CA LEU A 228 13.72 20.71 19.73
C LEU A 228 13.70 21.97 18.85
N ASP A 229 12.64 22.25 18.09
CA ASP A 229 12.53 23.39 17.16
C ASP A 229 12.61 24.79 17.82
N GLY A 230 12.78 24.86 19.15
CA GLY A 230 13.09 26.08 19.92
C GLY A 230 14.54 26.22 20.40
N PHE A 231 15.41 25.24 20.14
CA PHE A 231 16.85 25.27 20.39
C PHE A 231 17.57 25.32 19.04
N ASP A 232 18.71 26.03 18.94
CA ASP A 232 19.50 26.17 17.69
C ASP A 232 19.70 24.80 16.98
N GLY A 233 18.82 24.50 16.02
CA GLY A 233 18.50 23.16 15.49
C GLY A 233 19.56 22.54 14.58
N ASN A 234 20.83 22.82 14.83
CA ASN A 234 21.95 22.39 14.00
C ASN A 234 22.87 21.36 14.70
N GLY A 235 22.46 20.85 15.87
CA GLY A 235 23.19 19.78 16.57
C GLY A 235 23.14 18.44 15.85
N SER A 236 24.22 17.66 15.92
CA SER A 236 24.34 16.31 15.32
C SER A 236 23.15 15.40 15.66
N TRP A 237 22.64 15.49 16.89
CA TRP A 237 21.50 14.73 17.38
C TRP A 237 20.18 15.03 16.65
N HIS A 238 19.95 16.28 16.23
CA HIS A 238 18.73 16.67 15.51
C HIS A 238 18.72 16.06 14.10
N MET A 239 19.87 16.08 13.42
CA MET A 239 20.00 15.43 12.10
C MET A 239 19.86 13.91 12.17
N GLU A 240 20.31 13.28 13.25
CA GLU A 240 20.11 11.85 13.50
C GLU A 240 18.62 11.50 13.65
N LEU A 241 17.86 12.30 14.41
CA LEU A 241 16.41 12.14 14.54
C LEU A 241 15.68 12.35 13.21
N ILE A 242 16.06 13.36 12.42
CA ILE A 242 15.50 13.57 11.08
C ILE A 242 15.78 12.37 10.17
N ASN A 243 17.02 11.87 10.16
CA ASN A 243 17.38 10.72 9.34
C ASN A 243 16.62 9.46 9.80
N ASN A 244 16.55 9.20 11.11
CA ASN A 244 15.78 8.07 11.65
C ASN A 244 14.30 8.18 11.28
N THR A 245 13.72 9.38 11.36
CA THR A 245 12.34 9.63 10.92
C THR A 245 12.17 9.30 9.44
N CYS A 246 13.02 9.84 8.56
CA CYS A 246 12.93 9.58 7.12
C CYS A 246 13.11 8.09 6.78
N GLU A 247 14.00 7.40 7.48
CA GLU A 247 14.28 5.98 7.28
C GLU A 247 13.14 5.10 7.80
N LYS A 248 12.63 5.35 9.00
CA LYS A 248 11.65 4.48 9.65
C LYS A 248 10.21 4.77 9.24
N LYS A 249 9.83 6.05 9.15
CA LYS A 249 8.45 6.47 8.85
C LYS A 249 8.14 6.33 7.37
N GLU A 250 8.96 6.91 6.50
CA GLU A 250 8.74 6.84 5.06
C GLU A 250 9.48 5.67 4.41
N GLY A 251 10.78 5.54 4.69
CA GLY A 251 11.65 4.51 4.10
C GLY A 251 11.16 3.09 4.38
N GLY A 252 10.97 2.73 5.63
CA GLY A 252 10.54 1.40 6.06
C GLY A 252 9.17 1.01 5.49
N PHE A 253 8.26 1.97 5.38
CA PHE A 253 6.95 1.75 4.78
C PHE A 253 7.03 1.48 3.27
N HIS A 254 7.84 2.23 2.53
CA HIS A 254 8.06 2.01 1.10
C HIS A 254 8.86 0.72 0.82
N ALA A 255 9.85 0.42 1.66
CA ALA A 255 10.62 -0.82 1.61
C ALA A 255 9.71 -2.05 1.79
N CYS A 256 8.79 -1.98 2.77
CA CYS A 256 7.77 -2.99 2.99
C CYS A 256 6.87 -3.16 1.77
N ALA A 257 6.36 -2.07 1.21
CA ALA A 257 5.47 -2.13 0.06
C ALA A 257 6.13 -2.77 -1.17
N ALA A 258 7.36 -2.38 -1.49
CA ALA A 258 8.12 -2.96 -2.59
C ALA A 258 8.41 -4.46 -2.36
N ALA A 259 8.83 -4.83 -1.15
CA ALA A 259 9.05 -6.23 -0.77
C ALA A 259 7.76 -7.07 -0.87
N CYS A 260 6.62 -6.54 -0.40
CA CYS A 260 5.34 -7.21 -0.50
C CYS A 260 4.94 -7.46 -1.94
N GLY A 261 5.15 -6.48 -2.82
CA GLY A 261 4.92 -6.62 -4.26
C GLY A 261 5.77 -7.75 -4.86
N ALA A 262 7.08 -7.73 -4.59
CA ALA A 262 8.00 -8.76 -5.07
C ALA A 262 7.64 -10.17 -4.56
N ILE A 263 7.28 -10.30 -3.28
CA ILE A 263 6.85 -11.58 -2.68
C ILE A 263 5.61 -12.12 -3.40
N LEU A 264 4.60 -11.26 -3.63
CA LEU A 264 3.34 -11.65 -4.27
C LEU A 264 3.52 -11.96 -5.77
N GLY A 265 4.41 -11.23 -6.44
CA GLY A 265 4.78 -11.50 -7.83
C GLY A 265 5.63 -12.77 -8.01
N GLY A 266 6.11 -13.36 -6.91
CA GLY A 266 6.91 -14.59 -6.96
C GLY A 266 8.38 -14.35 -7.26
N GLY A 267 8.89 -13.15 -6.97
CA GLY A 267 10.31 -12.82 -7.08
C GLY A 267 11.17 -13.71 -6.18
N SER A 268 12.42 -13.89 -6.59
CA SER A 268 13.46 -14.53 -5.79
C SER A 268 13.81 -13.70 -4.55
N GLU A 269 14.46 -14.32 -3.56
CA GLU A 269 14.95 -13.62 -2.36
C GLU A 269 15.89 -12.45 -2.72
N GLU A 270 16.68 -12.59 -3.79
CA GLU A 270 17.55 -11.50 -4.26
C GLU A 270 16.72 -10.33 -4.80
N GLU A 271 15.71 -10.60 -5.63
CA GLU A 271 14.82 -9.57 -6.19
C GLU A 271 14.00 -8.88 -5.10
N ILE A 272 13.46 -9.65 -4.14
CA ILE A 272 12.74 -9.11 -2.98
C ILE A 272 13.61 -8.13 -2.20
N GLU A 273 14.86 -8.51 -1.94
CA GLU A 273 15.76 -7.72 -1.11
C GLU A 273 16.34 -6.50 -1.86
N LYS A 274 16.57 -6.61 -3.18
CA LYS A 274 16.85 -5.45 -4.04
C LYS A 274 15.68 -4.47 -4.05
N LEU A 275 14.45 -4.95 -4.24
CA LEU A 275 13.25 -4.10 -4.26
C LEU A 275 12.93 -3.49 -2.90
N ARG A 276 13.22 -4.20 -1.81
CA ARG A 276 13.16 -3.66 -0.44
C ARG A 276 14.09 -2.45 -0.29
N ARG A 277 15.37 -2.58 -0.69
CA ARG A 277 16.33 -1.47 -0.62
C ARG A 277 15.95 -0.33 -1.55
N PHE A 278 15.48 -0.63 -2.76
CA PHE A 278 14.93 0.36 -3.67
C PHE A 278 13.81 1.16 -2.99
N GLY A 279 12.80 0.47 -2.44
CA GLY A 279 11.70 1.09 -1.71
C GLY A 279 12.16 1.91 -0.50
N LEU A 280 13.16 1.43 0.24
CA LEU A 280 13.77 2.18 1.35
C LEU A 280 14.29 3.54 0.88
N TYR A 281 15.13 3.56 -0.15
CA TYR A 281 15.72 4.79 -0.67
C TYR A 281 14.66 5.73 -1.25
N VAL A 282 13.68 5.20 -1.96
CA VAL A 282 12.52 5.94 -2.45
C VAL A 282 11.77 6.64 -1.31
N GLY A 283 11.43 5.91 -0.24
CA GLY A 283 10.76 6.48 0.92
C GLY A 283 11.63 7.52 1.63
N MET A 284 12.93 7.26 1.77
CA MET A 284 13.87 8.23 2.34
C MET A 284 13.98 9.51 1.53
N ILE A 285 13.92 9.46 0.19
CA ILE A 285 13.87 10.68 -0.65
C ILE A 285 12.62 11.48 -0.29
N ARG A 286 11.45 10.84 -0.19
CA ARG A 286 10.19 11.51 0.20
C ARG A 286 10.29 12.15 1.58
N GLY A 287 10.82 11.43 2.57
CA GLY A 287 11.06 11.98 3.91
C GLY A 287 12.03 13.18 3.88
N THR A 288 13.09 13.08 3.08
CA THR A 288 14.09 14.14 2.91
C THR A 288 13.46 15.39 2.30
N LEU A 289 12.64 15.25 1.26
CA LEU A 289 11.95 16.38 0.61
C LEU A 289 11.02 17.13 1.57
N ARG A 290 10.40 16.41 2.53
CA ARG A 290 9.49 16.99 3.52
C ARG A 290 10.23 17.73 4.64
N ARG A 291 11.38 17.22 5.09
CA ARG A 291 12.01 17.64 6.36
C ARG A 291 13.32 18.39 6.21
N TYR A 292 14.08 18.16 5.14
CA TYR A 292 15.40 18.79 5.00
C TYR A 292 15.26 20.24 4.53
N SER A 293 16.13 21.10 5.06
CA SER A 293 16.31 22.46 4.54
C SER A 293 16.72 22.42 3.07
N PRO A 294 16.31 23.40 2.25
CA PRO A 294 16.62 23.42 0.82
C PRO A 294 18.12 23.22 0.49
N GLU A 295 19.02 23.75 1.32
CA GLU A 295 20.47 23.65 1.16
C GLU A 295 21.00 22.22 1.31
N LYS A 296 20.51 21.47 2.31
CA LYS A 296 20.96 20.10 2.60
C LYS A 296 20.21 19.04 1.77
N ARG A 297 19.02 19.38 1.26
CA ARG A 297 18.10 18.49 0.56
C ARG A 297 18.67 17.94 -0.74
N SER A 298 19.16 18.81 -1.63
CA SER A 298 19.54 18.39 -3.00
C SER A 298 20.64 17.34 -3.02
N LYS A 299 21.68 17.51 -2.19
CA LYS A 299 22.78 16.53 -2.09
C LYS A 299 22.29 15.17 -1.60
N ARG A 300 21.48 15.16 -0.52
CA ARG A 300 20.96 13.92 0.08
C ARG A 300 20.01 13.19 -0.86
N VAL A 301 19.13 13.92 -1.55
CA VAL A 301 18.21 13.33 -2.55
C VAL A 301 18.99 12.67 -3.68
N GLU A 302 20.04 13.32 -4.16
CA GLU A 302 20.86 12.77 -5.26
C GLU A 302 21.65 11.52 -4.83
N GLU A 303 22.20 11.50 -3.62
CA GLU A 303 22.84 10.30 -3.05
C GLU A 303 21.84 9.12 -2.99
N LEU A 304 20.64 9.36 -2.45
CA LEU A 304 19.61 8.33 -2.33
C LEU A 304 19.06 7.89 -3.70
N ARG A 305 18.95 8.79 -4.68
CA ARG A 305 18.55 8.46 -6.06
C ARG A 305 19.53 7.49 -6.69
N ASN A 306 20.83 7.76 -6.58
CA ASN A 306 21.87 6.88 -7.13
C ASN A 306 21.85 5.49 -6.47
N LEU A 307 21.64 5.44 -5.15
CA LEU A 307 21.46 4.17 -4.44
C LEU A 307 20.22 3.41 -4.91
N ALA A 308 19.07 4.11 -5.09
CA ALA A 308 17.84 3.49 -5.59
C ALA A 308 18.04 2.89 -7.00
N LEU A 309 18.58 3.67 -7.94
CA LEU A 309 18.76 3.21 -9.33
C LEU A 309 19.69 2.00 -9.42
N LYS A 310 20.72 1.95 -8.57
CA LYS A 310 21.64 0.80 -8.50
C LYS A 310 20.93 -0.51 -8.11
N GLU A 311 19.92 -0.46 -7.25
CA GLU A 311 19.17 -1.66 -6.85
C GLU A 311 18.30 -2.22 -7.98
N LEU A 312 18.03 -1.45 -9.04
CA LEU A 312 17.30 -1.91 -10.23
C LEU A 312 18.19 -2.59 -11.26
N GLU A 313 19.51 -2.64 -11.05
CA GLU A 313 20.43 -3.34 -11.94
C GLU A 313 20.16 -4.86 -11.95
N GLY A 314 19.96 -5.41 -13.16
CA GLY A 314 19.73 -6.84 -13.39
C GLY A 314 18.25 -7.24 -13.53
N PHE A 315 17.31 -6.31 -13.36
CA PHE A 315 15.90 -6.52 -13.73
C PHE A 315 15.68 -6.29 -15.25
N ASP A 316 14.58 -6.81 -15.79
CA ASP A 316 14.20 -6.62 -17.20
C ASP A 316 14.00 -5.13 -17.55
N GLU A 317 14.77 -4.63 -18.51
CA GLU A 317 14.82 -3.23 -18.92
C GLU A 317 13.44 -2.64 -19.27
N ALA A 318 12.54 -3.45 -19.86
CA ALA A 318 11.21 -2.99 -20.23
C ALA A 318 10.35 -2.62 -19.00
N ASN A 319 10.49 -3.37 -17.91
CA ASN A 319 9.74 -3.18 -16.67
C ASN A 319 10.46 -2.19 -15.72
N VAL A 320 11.80 -2.10 -15.79
CA VAL A 320 12.59 -1.13 -15.01
C VAL A 320 12.22 0.31 -15.36
N LYS A 321 11.97 0.62 -16.64
CA LYS A 321 11.64 1.98 -17.09
C LYS A 321 10.39 2.55 -16.41
N ALA A 322 9.43 1.71 -16.06
CA ALA A 322 8.24 2.12 -15.31
C ALA A 322 8.62 2.55 -13.88
N ILE A 323 9.36 1.71 -13.15
CA ILE A 323 9.73 1.94 -11.75
C ILE A 323 10.80 3.02 -11.58
N SER A 324 11.77 3.14 -12.48
CA SER A 324 12.82 4.17 -12.40
C SER A 324 12.26 5.59 -12.45
N SER A 325 11.15 5.78 -13.20
CA SER A 325 10.45 7.07 -13.27
C SER A 325 9.91 7.57 -11.93
N PHE A 326 9.72 6.67 -10.95
CA PHE A 326 9.35 7.04 -9.59
C PHE A 326 10.42 7.92 -8.94
N VAL A 327 11.68 7.67 -9.22
CA VAL A 327 12.84 8.40 -8.66
C VAL A 327 13.23 9.59 -9.54
N GLU A 328 12.97 9.51 -10.84
CA GLU A 328 13.38 10.51 -11.83
C GLU A 328 12.36 11.65 -12.03
N GLY A 329 11.05 11.36 -11.95
CA GLY A 329 10.00 12.31 -12.36
C GLY A 329 8.88 12.59 -11.35
N ASN A 330 8.61 11.70 -10.40
CA ASN A 330 7.43 11.78 -9.52
C ASN A 330 7.69 12.34 -8.11
N LEU A 331 8.94 12.73 -7.81
CA LEU A 331 9.30 13.31 -6.51
C LEU A 331 9.34 14.85 -6.55
N SER A 332 8.93 15.45 -7.66
CA SER A 332 8.68 16.87 -7.80
C SER A 332 7.26 17.21 -7.33
N TYR A 333 7.17 17.86 -6.17
CA TYR A 333 5.99 18.51 -5.59
C TYR A 333 4.93 17.61 -4.94
N GLY A 334 5.02 17.54 -3.61
CA GLY A 334 3.87 17.56 -2.71
C GLY A 334 3.85 18.88 -1.95
#